data_AF-A0A139Q3J2-F1
#
_entry.id   AF-A0A139Q3J2-F1
#
_cell.length_a   1.000
_cell.length_b   1.000
_cell.length_c   1.000
_cell.angle_alpha   90.00
_cell.angle_beta   90.00
_cell.angle_gamma   90.00
#
_symmetry.space_group_name_H-M   'P 1'
#
loop_
_entity.id
_entity.type
_entity.pdbx_description
1 polymer ?
#
loop_
_entity_poly.entity_id
_entity_poly.type
_entity_poly.pdbx_seq_one_letter_code
_entity_poly.pdbx_strand_id
1 'polypeptide(L)'
;MNFIGDLDLLLEQEKEKVRKRFGDNSVNKNFGLDRSLEVSYGNKKYKFLIRKNEKTRFYINENNVRVYLSDYDILELLIDNFSENGNEIINEIIDFLKSKVEDSTIGERYGIKIFDESSMSMKEYFMTGMKLKDEDVDLHNKFDLQNLKLNSLIVLINLILSKDILSKELTENVPSYLKKTAYKYIIILKLVVFKDIKVEEALFSRGLSNPKTKELKWESILNYKNEVGKKFFNNIEEIEKMQIL
;
A
#
# COMPACT_ATOMS: atom_id res chain seq x y z
N MET A 1 -13.11 -18.51 -4.65
CA MET A 1 -13.14 -17.49 -3.58
C MET A 1 -11.74 -16.89 -3.50
N ASN A 2 -11.60 -15.59 -3.33
CA ASN A 2 -10.29 -14.94 -3.22
C ASN A 2 -10.08 -14.37 -1.83
N PHE A 3 -8.86 -13.87 -1.59
CA PHE A 3 -8.40 -13.41 -0.30
C PHE A 3 -9.35 -12.42 0.38
N ILE A 4 -9.80 -11.38 -0.32
CA ILE A 4 -10.72 -10.38 0.24
C ILE A 4 -12.12 -10.95 0.45
N GLY A 5 -12.62 -11.77 -0.48
CA GLY A 5 -13.93 -12.41 -0.32
C GLY A 5 -13.99 -13.34 0.88
N ASP A 6 -12.88 -14.03 1.21
CA ASP A 6 -12.79 -14.85 2.41
C ASP A 6 -12.76 -13.99 3.68
N LEU A 7 -12.09 -12.83 3.65
CA LEU A 7 -12.13 -11.87 4.75
C LEU A 7 -13.51 -11.25 4.96
N ASP A 8 -14.25 -10.95 3.88
CA ASP A 8 -15.63 -10.48 3.95
C ASP A 8 -16.52 -11.53 4.63
N LEU A 9 -16.38 -12.80 4.25
CA LEU A 9 -17.13 -13.90 4.86
C LEU A 9 -16.80 -14.05 6.35
N LEU A 10 -15.52 -13.99 6.72
CA LEU A 10 -15.11 -14.02 8.13
C LEU A 10 -15.66 -12.83 8.92
N LEU A 11 -15.70 -11.63 8.31
CA LEU A 11 -16.27 -10.44 8.95
C LEU A 11 -17.76 -10.61 9.22
N GLU A 12 -18.54 -11.11 8.25
CA GLU A 12 -19.97 -11.32 8.42
C GLU A 12 -20.27 -12.41 9.46
N GLN A 13 -19.51 -13.50 9.47
CA GLN A 13 -19.63 -14.53 10.52
C GLN A 13 -19.39 -13.95 11.92
N GLU A 14 -18.40 -13.07 12.09
CA GLU A 14 -18.14 -12.46 13.39
C GLU A 14 -19.24 -11.46 13.77
N LYS A 15 -19.76 -10.67 12.81
CA LYS A 15 -20.91 -9.80 13.05
C LYS A 15 -22.12 -10.60 13.54
N GLU A 16 -22.44 -11.73 12.92
CA GLU A 16 -23.53 -12.60 13.35
C GLU A 16 -23.34 -13.13 14.77
N LYS A 17 -22.13 -13.58 15.13
CA LYS A 17 -21.82 -14.03 16.50
C LYS A 17 -21.99 -12.92 17.53
N VAL A 18 -21.60 -11.70 17.19
CA VAL A 18 -21.72 -10.53 18.07
C VAL A 18 -23.19 -10.14 18.24
N ARG A 19 -23.98 -10.09 17.15
CA ARG A 19 -25.43 -9.85 17.22
C ARG A 19 -26.16 -10.87 18.08
N LYS A 20 -25.83 -12.16 17.93
CA LYS A 20 -26.40 -13.24 18.76
C LYS A 20 -26.09 -13.08 20.26
N ARG A 21 -24.92 -12.55 20.61
CA ARG A 21 -24.48 -12.38 22.01
C ARG A 21 -24.97 -11.09 22.65
N PHE A 22 -25.06 -10.00 21.89
CA PHE A 22 -25.24 -8.65 22.43
C PHE A 22 -26.42 -7.87 21.79
N GLY A 23 -27.20 -8.52 20.93
CA GLY A 23 -28.34 -7.92 20.21
C GLY A 23 -27.93 -7.20 18.91
N ASP A 24 -28.90 -6.89 18.05
CA ASP A 24 -28.65 -6.39 16.69
C ASP A 24 -27.93 -5.03 16.64
N ASN A 25 -28.14 -4.18 17.65
CA ASN A 25 -27.53 -2.85 17.74
C ASN A 25 -26.04 -2.85 18.12
N SER A 26 -25.45 -4.03 18.37
CA SER A 26 -24.04 -4.18 18.79
C SER A 26 -23.03 -4.00 17.66
N VAL A 27 -23.46 -4.09 16.39
CA VAL A 27 -22.61 -3.92 15.22
C VAL A 27 -22.84 -2.55 14.60
N ASN A 28 -21.84 -1.68 14.66
CA ASN A 28 -21.87 -0.35 14.04
C ASN A 28 -20.86 -0.22 12.88
N LYS A 29 -20.83 0.93 12.22
CA LYS A 29 -19.94 1.21 11.06
C LYS A 29 -18.44 1.06 11.35
N ASN A 30 -18.02 1.13 12.61
CA ASN A 30 -16.62 0.99 13.02
C ASN A 30 -16.25 -0.46 13.35
N PHE A 31 -17.23 -1.37 13.40
CA PHE A 31 -16.98 -2.78 13.59
C PHE A 31 -16.05 -3.30 12.49
N GLY A 32 -15.01 -4.00 12.91
CA GLY A 32 -14.01 -4.54 12.02
C GLY A 32 -13.38 -5.79 12.61
N LEU A 33 -12.87 -6.62 11.73
CA LEU A 33 -12.23 -7.87 12.06
C LEU A 33 -10.73 -7.73 11.92
N ASP A 34 -9.99 -7.96 12.99
CA ASP A 34 -8.53 -8.06 12.93
C ASP A 34 -8.13 -9.54 12.81
N ARG A 35 -7.16 -9.83 11.92
CA ARG A 35 -6.58 -11.16 11.72
C ARG A 35 -5.06 -11.09 11.58
N SER A 36 -4.38 -12.14 12.01
CA SER A 36 -2.96 -12.33 11.75
C SER A 36 -2.73 -12.72 10.29
N LEU A 37 -1.76 -12.06 9.68
CA LEU A 37 -1.36 -12.26 8.29
C LEU A 37 0.12 -12.64 8.25
N GLU A 38 0.44 -13.81 7.71
CA GLU A 38 1.82 -14.21 7.42
C GLU A 38 2.08 -14.05 5.91
N VAL A 39 3.19 -13.41 5.56
CA VAL A 39 3.66 -13.30 4.18
C VAL A 39 5.02 -13.97 4.07
N SER A 40 5.16 -14.90 3.14
CA SER A 40 6.39 -15.66 2.92
C SER A 40 7.03 -15.35 1.58
N TYR A 41 8.35 -15.20 1.58
CA TYR A 41 9.20 -15.09 0.40
C TYR A 41 10.40 -16.02 0.53
N GLY A 42 10.40 -17.12 -0.22
CA GLY A 42 11.32 -18.23 0.02
C GLY A 42 11.24 -18.69 1.48
N ASN A 43 12.36 -18.63 2.20
CA ASN A 43 12.44 -19.00 3.61
C ASN A 43 12.15 -17.82 4.57
N LYS A 44 12.04 -16.59 4.07
CA LYS A 44 11.76 -15.39 4.88
C LYS A 44 10.26 -15.29 5.17
N LYS A 45 9.89 -14.90 6.39
CA LYS A 45 8.50 -14.73 6.84
C LYS A 45 8.31 -13.38 7.50
N TYR A 46 7.23 -12.70 7.12
CA TYR A 46 6.84 -11.40 7.65
C TYR A 46 5.44 -11.50 8.26
N LYS A 47 5.27 -10.91 9.44
CA LYS A 47 4.00 -10.93 10.17
C LYS A 47 3.38 -9.55 10.16
N PHE A 48 2.12 -9.48 9.75
CA PHE A 48 1.30 -8.29 9.75
C PHE A 48 -0.03 -8.59 10.45
N LEU A 49 -0.78 -7.55 10.75
CA LEU A 49 -2.20 -7.67 11.02
C LEU A 49 -2.98 -7.12 9.83
N ILE A 50 -4.11 -7.74 9.53
CA ILE A 50 -5.06 -7.24 8.56
C ILE A 50 -6.36 -6.90 9.28
N ARG A 51 -6.83 -5.66 9.10
CA ARG A 51 -8.17 -5.25 9.54
C ARG A 51 -9.08 -5.21 8.34
N LYS A 52 -10.19 -5.94 8.43
CA LYS A 52 -11.30 -5.87 7.49
C LYS A 52 -12.48 -5.14 8.12
N ASN A 53 -12.86 -4.00 7.55
CA ASN A 53 -14.17 -3.36 7.74
C ASN A 53 -14.77 -3.03 6.36
N GLU A 54 -15.29 -1.81 6.17
CA GLU A 54 -15.57 -1.26 4.83
C GLU A 54 -14.33 -1.30 3.92
N LYS A 55 -13.14 -1.01 4.46
CA LYS A 55 -11.87 -1.04 3.73
C LYS A 55 -10.88 -2.02 4.36
N THR A 56 -10.09 -2.67 3.52
CA THR A 56 -9.00 -3.53 3.99
C THR A 56 -7.75 -2.71 4.29
N ARG A 57 -7.22 -2.86 5.49
CA ARG A 57 -6.01 -2.17 5.97
C ARG A 57 -5.02 -3.20 6.50
N PHE A 58 -3.75 -3.00 6.15
CA PHE A 58 -2.63 -3.77 6.68
C PHE A 58 -1.94 -2.95 7.78
N TYR A 59 -1.55 -3.61 8.86
CA TYR A 59 -0.88 -3.01 9.99
C TYR A 59 0.42 -3.75 10.21
N ILE A 60 1.45 -2.99 10.53
CA ILE A 60 2.67 -3.53 11.11
C ILE A 60 2.35 -3.85 12.56
N ASN A 61 2.76 -5.03 13.01
CA ASN A 61 2.60 -5.48 14.37
C ASN A 61 3.96 -5.91 14.90
N GLU A 62 4.61 -4.99 15.59
CA GLU A 62 5.98 -5.17 16.07
C GLU A 62 6.11 -4.64 17.48
N ASN A 63 6.80 -5.35 18.36
CA ASN A 63 6.97 -4.96 19.77
C ASN A 63 5.66 -4.57 20.49
N ASN A 64 4.56 -5.26 20.19
CA ASN A 64 3.20 -4.97 20.67
C ASN A 64 2.61 -3.63 20.21
N VAL A 65 3.29 -2.93 19.30
CA VAL A 65 2.83 -1.70 18.67
C VAL A 65 2.15 -2.07 17.34
N ARG A 66 0.91 -1.59 17.16
CA ARG A 66 0.12 -1.81 15.94
C ARG A 66 -0.01 -0.50 15.18
N VAL A 67 0.66 -0.41 14.04
CA VAL A 67 0.71 0.84 13.26
C VAL A 67 0.12 0.59 11.88
N TYR A 68 -0.84 1.43 11.51
CA TYR A 68 -1.29 1.57 10.13
C TYR A 68 -0.42 2.63 9.45
N LEU A 69 0.37 2.21 8.46
CA LEU A 69 1.09 3.14 7.61
C LEU A 69 0.19 3.55 6.43
N SER A 70 -0.11 4.84 6.34
CA SER A 70 -0.74 5.42 5.17
C SER A 70 0.26 5.54 4.01
N ASP A 71 -0.23 5.85 2.81
CA ASP A 71 0.65 6.15 1.67
C ASP A 71 1.66 7.27 1.98
N TYR A 72 1.25 8.25 2.80
CA TYR A 72 2.14 9.32 3.25
C TYR A 72 3.27 8.77 4.10
N ASP A 73 2.94 7.96 5.12
CA ASP A 73 3.93 7.40 6.03
C ASP A 73 4.90 6.47 5.29
N ILE A 74 4.42 5.69 4.32
CA ILE A 74 5.27 4.84 3.47
C ILE A 74 6.25 5.68 2.65
N LEU A 75 5.77 6.72 1.98
CA LEU A 75 6.60 7.58 1.15
C LEU A 75 7.60 8.39 1.98
N GLU A 76 7.17 8.91 3.13
CA GLU A 76 8.02 9.60 4.10
C GLU A 76 9.16 8.68 4.58
N LEU A 77 8.85 7.43 4.97
CA LEU A 77 9.86 6.45 5.36
C LEU A 77 10.89 6.18 4.25
N LEU A 78 10.44 6.10 2.99
CA LEU A 78 11.35 5.92 1.85
C LEU A 78 12.22 7.16 1.64
N ILE A 79 11.64 8.36 1.67
CA ILE A 79 12.35 9.62 1.43
C ILE A 79 13.38 9.88 2.53
N ASP A 80 12.98 9.77 3.80
CA ASP A 80 13.82 10.11 4.95
C ASP A 80 15.01 9.16 5.10
N ASN A 81 14.85 7.88 4.70
CA ASN A 81 15.91 6.89 4.81
C ASN A 81 16.82 6.79 3.56
N PHE A 82 16.40 7.30 2.39
CA PHE A 82 17.08 7.03 1.11
C PHE A 82 17.30 8.25 0.20
N SER A 83 17.11 9.48 0.67
CA SER A 83 17.18 10.71 -0.14
C SER A 83 18.57 11.16 -0.64
N GLU A 84 19.66 10.90 0.10
CA GLU A 84 21.00 11.38 -0.30
C GLU A 84 21.93 10.27 -0.82
N ASN A 85 21.88 9.07 -0.24
CA ASN A 85 22.74 7.93 -0.60
C ASN A 85 21.96 6.69 -1.09
N GLY A 86 20.62 6.77 -1.18
CA GLY A 86 19.74 5.64 -1.48
C GLY A 86 19.03 5.73 -2.83
N ASN A 87 19.50 6.58 -3.74
CA ASN A 87 18.90 6.80 -5.06
C ASN A 87 18.73 5.49 -5.86
N GLU A 88 19.62 4.53 -5.70
CA GLU A 88 19.53 3.22 -6.35
C GLU A 88 18.31 2.44 -5.87
N ILE A 89 18.06 2.37 -4.55
CA ILE A 89 16.90 1.68 -3.98
C ILE A 89 15.60 2.34 -4.42
N ILE A 90 15.55 3.67 -4.42
CA ILE A 90 14.37 4.42 -4.88
C ILE A 90 14.13 4.19 -6.38
N ASN A 91 15.18 4.18 -7.21
CA ASN A 91 15.06 3.87 -8.64
C ASN A 91 14.53 2.45 -8.86
N GLU A 92 15.04 1.46 -8.13
CA GLU A 92 14.54 0.08 -8.24
C GLU A 92 13.06 -0.05 -7.84
N ILE A 93 12.62 0.69 -6.82
CA ILE A 93 11.20 0.75 -6.44
C ILE A 93 10.39 1.39 -7.58
N ILE A 94 10.83 2.51 -8.14
CA ILE A 94 10.16 3.17 -9.27
C ILE A 94 10.06 2.24 -10.47
N ASP A 95 11.14 1.57 -10.84
CA ASP A 95 11.18 0.66 -11.99
C ASP A 95 10.26 -0.55 -11.78
N PHE A 96 10.23 -1.11 -10.56
CA PHE A 96 9.27 -2.13 -10.22
C PHE A 96 7.82 -1.63 -10.34
N LEU A 97 7.51 -0.44 -9.80
CA LEU A 97 6.17 0.14 -9.88
C LEU A 97 5.74 0.38 -11.34
N LYS A 98 6.65 0.85 -12.20
CA LYS A 98 6.42 0.99 -13.65
C LYS A 98 6.09 -0.34 -14.30
N SER A 99 6.92 -1.36 -14.05
CA SER A 99 6.70 -2.70 -14.61
C SER A 99 5.34 -3.27 -14.20
N LYS A 100 4.88 -3.00 -12.97
CA LYS A 100 3.56 -3.42 -12.48
C LYS A 100 2.40 -2.70 -13.16
N VAL A 101 2.59 -1.43 -13.52
CA VAL A 101 1.59 -0.65 -14.27
C VAL A 101 1.44 -1.19 -15.68
N GLU A 102 2.54 -1.61 -16.30
CA GLU A 102 2.58 -2.20 -17.64
C GLU A 102 2.02 -3.63 -17.66
N ASP A 103 2.45 -4.46 -16.72
CA ASP A 103 1.97 -5.83 -16.52
C ASP A 103 1.89 -6.17 -15.03
N SER A 104 0.65 -6.28 -14.54
CA SER A 104 0.34 -6.57 -13.14
C SER A 104 0.89 -7.92 -12.64
N THR A 105 1.25 -8.84 -13.54
CA THR A 105 1.76 -10.17 -13.20
C THR A 105 3.25 -10.19 -12.91
N ILE A 106 4.02 -9.20 -13.38
CA ILE A 106 5.49 -9.13 -13.23
C ILE A 106 5.91 -9.18 -11.75
N GLY A 107 6.99 -9.90 -11.47
CA GLY A 107 7.65 -9.90 -10.18
C GLY A 107 7.74 -11.27 -9.53
N GLU A 108 8.33 -11.26 -8.35
CA GLU A 108 8.62 -12.45 -7.55
C GLU A 108 7.39 -12.97 -6.84
N ARG A 109 7.25 -14.30 -6.69
CA ARG A 109 6.09 -14.91 -6.05
C ARG A 109 6.18 -14.83 -4.52
N TYR A 110 5.11 -14.36 -3.89
CA TYR A 110 4.92 -14.35 -2.44
C TYR A 110 3.74 -15.24 -2.05
N GLY A 111 3.89 -15.96 -0.93
CA GLY A 111 2.79 -16.67 -0.28
C GLY A 111 2.15 -15.80 0.80
N ILE A 112 0.84 -15.85 0.92
CA ILE A 112 0.07 -15.10 1.91
C ILE A 112 -0.84 -16.06 2.66
N LYS A 113 -0.76 -16.08 3.99
CA LYS A 113 -1.57 -16.93 4.86
C LYS A 113 -2.36 -16.09 5.83
N ILE A 114 -3.67 -16.34 5.89
CA ILE A 114 -4.55 -15.83 6.94
C ILE A 114 -4.89 -17.00 7.86
N PHE A 115 -4.80 -16.76 9.15
CA PHE A 115 -5.30 -17.69 10.15
C PHE A 115 -6.77 -17.40 10.48
N ASP A 116 -7.64 -18.41 10.33
CA ASP A 116 -9.00 -18.36 10.82
C ASP A 116 -9.11 -19.11 12.15
N GLU A 117 -9.23 -18.36 13.23
CA GLU A 117 -9.40 -18.89 14.59
C GLU A 117 -10.67 -19.74 14.74
N SER A 118 -11.71 -19.48 13.94
CA SER A 118 -12.99 -20.17 14.11
C SER A 118 -13.01 -21.59 13.53
N SER A 119 -12.26 -21.81 12.44
CA SER A 119 -12.11 -23.12 11.81
C SER A 119 -10.77 -23.80 12.14
N MET A 120 -9.90 -23.13 12.90
CA MET A 120 -8.52 -23.57 13.16
C MET A 120 -7.79 -23.96 11.86
N SER A 121 -8.06 -23.22 10.78
CA SER A 121 -7.52 -23.50 9.45
C SER A 121 -6.70 -22.31 8.92
N MET A 122 -5.72 -22.62 8.09
CA MET A 122 -5.00 -21.62 7.30
C MET A 122 -5.35 -21.77 5.83
N LYS A 123 -5.67 -20.65 5.19
CA LYS A 123 -5.77 -20.56 3.73
C LYS A 123 -4.55 -19.85 3.19
N GLU A 124 -4.04 -20.33 2.06
CA GLU A 124 -2.88 -19.78 1.37
C GLU A 124 -3.28 -19.17 0.03
N TYR A 125 -2.75 -17.98 -0.25
CA TYR A 125 -2.95 -17.23 -1.47
C TYR A 125 -1.59 -16.77 -1.99
N PHE A 126 -1.56 -16.27 -3.21
CA PHE A 126 -0.33 -15.85 -3.85
C PHE A 126 -0.47 -14.45 -4.46
N MET A 127 0.63 -13.70 -4.42
CA MET A 127 0.78 -12.44 -5.12
C MET A 127 2.17 -12.39 -5.78
N THR A 128 2.35 -11.45 -6.71
CA THR A 128 3.67 -11.13 -7.26
C THR A 128 4.12 -9.75 -6.80
N GLY A 129 5.39 -9.63 -6.41
CA GLY A 129 5.94 -8.44 -5.76
C GLY A 129 7.39 -8.17 -6.14
N MET A 130 7.94 -7.07 -5.64
CA MET A 130 9.36 -6.73 -5.83
C MET A 130 10.24 -7.78 -5.17
N LYS A 131 11.44 -8.05 -5.72
CA LYS A 131 12.44 -8.89 -5.06
C LYS A 131 12.90 -8.24 -3.74
N LEU A 132 13.07 -9.05 -2.70
CA LEU A 132 13.66 -8.57 -1.44
C LEU A 132 15.16 -8.33 -1.59
N LYS A 133 15.67 -7.38 -0.82
CA LYS A 133 17.10 -7.09 -0.73
C LYS A 133 17.81 -8.16 0.08
N ASP A 134 19.01 -8.50 -0.40
CA ASP A 134 19.90 -9.44 0.29
C ASP A 134 20.46 -8.78 1.56
N GLU A 135 20.93 -7.54 1.44
CA GLU A 135 21.29 -6.67 2.57
C GLU A 135 20.06 -5.84 2.97
N ASP A 136 19.53 -6.14 4.16
CA ASP A 136 18.36 -5.46 4.71
C ASP A 136 18.79 -4.26 5.56
N VAL A 137 18.07 -3.15 5.43
CA VAL A 137 18.42 -1.88 6.06
C VAL A 137 17.38 -1.54 7.12
N ASP A 138 17.83 -1.22 8.33
CA ASP A 138 16.96 -0.73 9.40
C ASP A 138 16.45 0.68 9.07
N LEU A 139 15.14 0.89 9.21
CA LEU A 139 14.51 2.16 8.89
C LEU A 139 14.37 3.04 10.13
N HIS A 140 14.92 4.25 10.08
CA HIS A 140 14.58 5.28 11.03
C HIS A 140 13.12 5.69 10.85
N ASN A 141 12.34 5.63 11.94
CA ASN A 141 10.91 5.89 11.90
C ASN A 141 10.42 6.58 13.17
N LYS A 142 9.40 7.43 13.00
CA LYS A 142 8.74 8.17 14.10
C LYS A 142 7.73 7.34 14.91
N PHE A 143 7.55 6.06 14.56
CA PHE A 143 6.51 5.20 15.12
C PHE A 143 7.02 4.26 16.22
N ASP A 144 8.29 4.39 16.60
CA ASP A 144 8.96 3.54 17.60
C ASP A 144 8.96 2.05 17.24
N LEU A 145 9.01 1.73 15.94
CA LEU A 145 9.12 0.37 15.43
C LEU A 145 10.59 -0.02 15.33
N GLN A 146 11.10 -0.74 16.33
CA GLN A 146 12.55 -0.92 16.51
C GLN A 146 13.23 -1.80 15.45
N ASN A 147 12.54 -2.77 14.86
CA ASN A 147 13.05 -3.71 13.86
C ASN A 147 12.33 -3.53 12.51
N LEU A 148 11.77 -2.35 12.25
CA LEU A 148 11.20 -2.06 10.94
C LEU A 148 12.35 -1.93 9.93
N LYS A 149 12.42 -2.88 9.00
CA LYS A 149 13.43 -2.91 7.93
C LYS A 149 12.84 -2.59 6.56
N LEU A 150 13.72 -2.28 5.60
CA LEU A 150 13.36 -2.03 4.21
C LEU A 150 12.56 -3.19 3.61
N ASN A 151 12.97 -4.44 3.80
CA ASN A 151 12.22 -5.56 3.26
C ASN A 151 10.79 -5.67 3.84
N SER A 152 10.59 -5.33 5.12
CA SER A 152 9.24 -5.28 5.70
C SER A 152 8.37 -4.22 5.01
N LEU A 153 8.96 -3.07 4.66
CA LEU A 153 8.27 -2.02 3.91
C LEU A 153 7.98 -2.46 2.46
N ILE A 154 8.92 -3.14 1.79
CA ILE A 154 8.72 -3.71 0.44
C ILE A 154 7.57 -4.72 0.45
N VAL A 155 7.53 -5.62 1.45
CA VAL A 155 6.43 -6.60 1.58
C VAL A 155 5.08 -5.89 1.79
N LEU A 156 5.05 -4.83 2.59
CA LEU A 156 3.85 -4.03 2.78
C LEU A 156 3.38 -3.35 1.49
N ILE A 157 4.30 -2.76 0.72
CA ILE A 157 4.01 -2.18 -0.60
C ILE A 157 3.42 -3.24 -1.53
N ASN A 158 4.03 -4.44 -1.59
CA ASN A 158 3.53 -5.56 -2.39
C ASN A 158 2.10 -5.95 -2.00
N LEU A 159 1.79 -6.04 -0.69
CA LEU A 159 0.44 -6.30 -0.19
C LEU A 159 -0.57 -5.22 -0.61
N ILE A 160 -0.17 -3.94 -0.54
CA ILE A 160 -1.03 -2.81 -0.89
C ILE A 160 -1.33 -2.81 -2.39
N LEU A 161 -0.32 -3.00 -3.24
CA LEU A 161 -0.49 -3.05 -4.70
C LEU A 161 -1.34 -4.25 -5.13
N SER A 162 -1.22 -5.37 -4.42
CA SER A 162 -1.96 -6.60 -4.74
C SER A 162 -3.43 -6.55 -4.31
N LYS A 163 -3.94 -5.45 -3.74
CA LYS A 163 -5.33 -5.38 -3.27
C LYS A 163 -6.36 -5.74 -4.34
N ASP A 164 -6.17 -5.32 -5.59
CA ASP A 164 -7.09 -5.66 -6.68
C ASP A 164 -7.06 -7.15 -7.03
N ILE A 165 -5.86 -7.73 -7.07
CA ILE A 165 -5.66 -9.16 -7.35
C ILE A 165 -6.20 -10.02 -6.20
N LEU A 166 -6.06 -9.54 -4.97
CA LEU A 166 -6.59 -10.17 -3.77
C LEU A 166 -8.12 -9.96 -3.66
N SER A 167 -8.67 -8.93 -4.31
CA SER A 167 -10.10 -8.67 -4.43
C SER A 167 -10.70 -9.31 -5.69
N LYS A 168 -12.04 -9.34 -5.81
CA LYS A 168 -12.71 -9.96 -6.98
C LYS A 168 -12.64 -9.09 -8.23
N GLU A 169 -12.04 -7.91 -8.14
CA GLU A 169 -12.15 -6.85 -9.14
C GLU A 169 -10.92 -6.85 -10.07
N LEU A 170 -10.73 -7.95 -10.80
CA LEU A 170 -9.99 -7.91 -12.06
C LEU A 170 -11.00 -7.86 -13.21
N THR A 171 -11.71 -6.74 -13.33
CA THR A 171 -12.40 -6.42 -14.57
C THR A 171 -11.48 -5.56 -15.43
N GLU A 172 -11.41 -5.86 -16.72
CA GLU A 172 -10.47 -5.27 -17.70
C GLU A 172 -10.61 -3.74 -17.88
N ASN A 173 -11.64 -3.10 -17.29
CA ASN A 173 -12.07 -1.74 -17.64
C ASN A 173 -12.11 -0.74 -16.47
N VAL A 174 -11.54 -1.05 -15.30
CA VAL A 174 -11.44 -0.09 -14.18
C VAL A 174 -9.98 0.23 -13.92
N PRO A 175 -9.56 1.50 -13.78
CA PRO A 175 -8.20 1.82 -13.36
C PRO A 175 -7.95 1.15 -12.00
N SER A 176 -7.07 0.15 -12.01
CA SER A 176 -6.78 -0.67 -10.84
C SER A 176 -6.29 0.22 -9.69
N TYR A 177 -6.71 -0.06 -8.46
CA TYR A 177 -6.10 0.52 -7.26
C TYR A 177 -4.56 0.43 -7.33
N LEU A 178 -4.04 -0.63 -7.95
CA LEU A 178 -2.64 -0.79 -8.33
C LEU A 178 -2.13 0.40 -9.15
N LYS A 179 -2.71 0.70 -10.32
CA LYS A 179 -2.25 1.82 -11.17
C LYS A 179 -2.27 3.13 -10.40
N LYS A 180 -3.36 3.41 -9.70
CA LYS A 180 -3.49 4.61 -8.88
C LYS A 180 -2.39 4.73 -7.82
N THR A 181 -2.13 3.65 -7.09
CA THR A 181 -1.13 3.65 -6.03
C THR A 181 0.28 3.75 -6.61
N ALA A 182 0.56 3.03 -7.69
CA ALA A 182 1.85 3.05 -8.37
C ALA A 182 2.18 4.43 -8.94
N TYR A 183 1.28 5.04 -9.71
CA TYR A 183 1.47 6.40 -10.23
C TYR A 183 1.68 7.41 -9.12
N LYS A 184 0.90 7.32 -8.05
CA LYS A 184 1.04 8.18 -6.88
C LYS A 184 2.45 8.08 -6.28
N TYR A 185 2.95 6.86 -6.08
CA TYR A 185 4.27 6.67 -5.47
C TYR A 185 5.38 7.15 -6.41
N ILE A 186 5.32 6.79 -7.71
CA ILE A 186 6.29 7.21 -8.72
C ILE A 186 6.38 8.73 -8.80
N ILE A 187 5.25 9.42 -8.94
CA ILE A 187 5.21 10.89 -9.09
C ILE A 187 5.85 11.57 -7.88
N ILE A 188 5.50 11.14 -6.67
CA ILE A 188 6.04 11.75 -5.44
C ILE A 188 7.54 11.49 -5.31
N LEU A 189 7.99 10.25 -5.53
CA LEU A 189 9.42 9.93 -5.45
C LEU A 189 10.22 10.72 -6.51
N LYS A 190 9.73 10.82 -7.74
CA LYS A 190 10.36 11.64 -8.80
C LYS A 190 10.45 13.12 -8.42
N LEU A 191 9.41 13.70 -7.82
CA LEU A 191 9.42 15.09 -7.41
C LEU A 191 10.34 15.35 -6.22
N VAL A 192 10.29 14.51 -5.18
CA VAL A 192 10.93 14.81 -3.90
C VAL A 192 12.39 14.36 -3.90
N VAL A 193 12.67 13.16 -4.39
CA VAL A 193 14.01 12.58 -4.39
C VAL A 193 14.82 13.11 -5.56
N PHE A 194 14.26 13.07 -6.78
CA PHE A 194 14.99 13.42 -8.00
C PHE A 194 14.80 14.86 -8.48
N LYS A 195 13.86 15.62 -7.91
CA LYS A 195 13.51 16.98 -8.36
C LYS A 195 13.26 17.01 -9.88
N ASP A 196 12.51 16.01 -10.37
CA ASP A 196 12.27 15.82 -11.81
C ASP A 196 11.44 16.98 -12.39
N ILE A 197 12.13 17.84 -13.15
CA ILE A 197 11.55 19.04 -13.77
C ILE A 197 10.39 18.69 -14.70
N LYS A 198 10.45 17.56 -15.43
CA LYS A 198 9.37 17.18 -16.36
C LYS A 198 8.07 16.89 -15.62
N VAL A 199 8.18 16.22 -14.46
CA VAL A 199 7.02 15.93 -13.61
C VAL A 199 6.49 17.22 -12.98
N GLU A 200 7.38 18.11 -12.56
CA GLU A 200 7.01 19.42 -12.01
C GLU A 200 6.23 20.28 -13.03
N GLU A 201 6.74 20.38 -14.26
CA GLU A 201 6.10 21.09 -15.37
C GLU A 201 4.75 20.48 -15.75
N ALA A 202 4.67 19.14 -15.82
CA ALA A 202 3.42 18.44 -16.11
C ALA A 202 2.35 18.76 -15.05
N LEU A 203 2.71 18.76 -13.76
CA LEU A 203 1.79 19.12 -12.68
C LEU A 203 1.45 20.60 -12.67
N PHE A 204 2.41 21.47 -12.98
CA PHE A 204 2.20 22.93 -13.06
C PHE A 204 1.20 23.28 -14.14
N SER A 205 1.34 22.69 -15.34
CA SER A 205 0.45 22.93 -16.48
C SER A 205 -1.02 22.63 -16.18
N ARG A 206 -1.29 21.79 -15.18
CA ARG A 206 -2.64 21.42 -14.72
C ARG A 206 -3.08 22.13 -13.44
N GLY A 207 -2.32 23.13 -12.97
CA GLY A 207 -2.66 23.93 -11.79
C GLY A 207 -2.61 23.16 -10.47
N LEU A 208 -1.94 22.00 -10.44
CA LEU A 208 -1.76 21.16 -9.25
C LEU A 208 -0.56 21.60 -8.40
N SER A 209 0.28 22.43 -9.01
CA SER A 209 1.60 22.82 -8.56
C SER A 209 1.79 24.30 -8.88
N ASN A 210 2.52 25.04 -8.06
CA ASN A 210 2.96 26.40 -8.39
C ASN A 210 4.46 26.54 -8.07
N PRO A 211 5.35 26.61 -9.06
CA PRO A 211 6.79 26.77 -8.86
C PRO A 211 7.18 28.17 -8.40
N LYS A 212 6.28 29.17 -8.52
CA LYS A 212 6.55 30.56 -8.09
C LYS A 212 6.33 30.80 -6.60
N THR A 213 5.59 29.92 -5.94
CA THR A 213 5.46 29.86 -4.48
C THR A 213 6.20 28.61 -4.06
N LYS A 214 7.32 28.70 -3.35
CA LYS A 214 8.14 27.54 -2.92
C LYS A 214 7.41 26.52 -1.99
N GLU A 215 6.10 26.38 -2.09
CA GLU A 215 5.20 25.63 -1.22
C GLU A 215 4.52 24.46 -1.94
N LEU A 216 5.19 23.85 -2.92
CA LEU A 216 4.89 22.49 -3.34
C LEU A 216 5.43 21.48 -2.33
N LYS A 217 4.94 21.55 -1.09
CA LYS A 217 5.22 20.47 -0.14
C LYS A 217 4.44 19.25 -0.62
N TRP A 218 5.13 18.22 -1.07
CA TRP A 218 4.56 16.90 -1.40
C TRP A 218 3.64 16.37 -0.29
N GLU A 219 3.89 16.76 0.97
CA GLU A 219 3.04 16.55 2.14
C GLU A 219 1.59 17.01 1.93
N SER A 220 1.40 18.13 1.23
CA SER A 220 0.08 18.69 0.92
C SER A 220 -0.66 17.91 -0.18
N ILE A 221 0.08 17.32 -1.13
CA ILE A 221 -0.46 16.47 -2.21
C ILE A 221 -0.98 15.15 -1.63
N LEU A 222 -0.32 14.65 -0.59
CA LEU A 222 -0.67 13.40 0.08
C LEU A 222 -1.72 13.58 1.19
N ASN A 223 -2.01 14.82 1.58
CA ASN A 223 -3.02 15.09 2.59
C ASN A 223 -4.42 14.66 2.10
N TYR A 224 -5.04 13.74 2.84
CA TYR A 224 -6.39 13.26 2.55
C TYR A 224 -7.48 14.35 2.65
N LYS A 225 -7.18 15.56 3.10
CA LYS A 225 -8.10 16.71 3.05
C LYS A 225 -7.94 17.54 1.78
N ASN A 226 -6.92 17.27 0.97
CA ASN A 226 -6.68 17.95 -0.31
C ASN A 226 -7.54 17.30 -1.41
N GLU A 227 -8.72 17.87 -1.65
CA GLU A 227 -9.65 17.40 -2.68
C GLU A 227 -9.08 17.50 -4.11
N VAL A 228 -8.16 18.42 -4.35
CA VAL A 228 -7.49 18.56 -5.66
C VAL A 228 -6.56 17.38 -5.91
N GLY A 229 -5.70 17.05 -4.94
CA GLY A 229 -4.81 15.88 -5.02
C GLY A 229 -5.60 14.56 -5.17
N LYS A 230 -6.71 14.42 -4.43
CA LYS A 230 -7.61 13.26 -4.60
C LYS A 230 -8.18 13.15 -6.01
N LYS A 231 -8.74 14.25 -6.53
CA LYS A 231 -9.33 14.27 -7.88
C LYS A 231 -8.29 13.91 -8.93
N PHE A 232 -7.07 14.41 -8.79
CA PHE A 232 -5.97 14.12 -9.70
C PHE A 232 -5.62 12.62 -9.72
N PHE A 233 -5.28 12.01 -8.58
CA PHE A 233 -4.92 10.58 -8.53
C PHE A 233 -6.11 9.63 -8.75
N ASN A 234 -7.34 10.13 -8.78
CA ASN A 234 -8.50 9.36 -9.22
C ASN A 234 -8.65 9.34 -10.75
N ASN A 235 -7.97 10.22 -11.49
CA ASN A 235 -8.06 10.31 -12.94
C ASN A 235 -6.78 9.78 -13.61
N ILE A 236 -6.65 8.46 -13.65
CA ILE A 236 -5.45 7.77 -14.17
C ILE A 236 -5.23 8.02 -15.66
N GLU A 237 -6.29 8.09 -16.46
CA GLU A 237 -6.20 8.36 -17.89
C GLU A 237 -5.52 9.71 -18.18
N GLU A 238 -5.84 10.73 -17.38
CA GLU A 238 -5.18 12.02 -17.49
C GLU A 238 -3.70 11.97 -17.08
N ILE A 239 -3.34 11.12 -16.10
CA ILE A 239 -1.94 10.90 -15.69
C ILE A 239 -1.16 10.18 -16.80
N GLU A 240 -1.75 9.15 -17.41
CA GLU A 240 -1.14 8.40 -18.52
C GLU A 240 -0.83 9.30 -19.72
N LYS A 241 -1.72 10.24 -20.04
CA LYS A 241 -1.48 11.25 -21.10
C LYS A 241 -0.29 12.18 -20.83
N MET A 242 0.12 12.33 -19.57
CA MET A 242 1.28 13.18 -19.23
C MET A 242 2.62 12.53 -19.55
N GLN A 243 2.65 11.23 -19.90
CA GLN A 243 3.88 10.50 -20.22
C GLN A 243 4.96 10.64 -19.13
N ILE A 244 4.52 10.58 -17.86
CA ILE A 244 5.38 10.74 -16.68
C ILE A 244 6.22 9.49 -16.38
N LEU A 245 5.85 8.32 -16.92
CA LEU A 245 6.64 7.09 -16.73
C LEU A 245 7.95 7.16 -17.52
#